data_AF-A0A7V3RKD7-F1
#
_entry.id   AF-A0A7V3RKD7-F1
#
_cell.length_a   1.000
_cell.length_b   1.000
_cell.length_c   1.000
_cell.angle_alpha   90.00
_cell.angle_beta   90.00
_cell.angle_gamma   90.00
#
_symmetry.space_group_name_H-M   'P 1'
#
loop_
_entity.id
_entity.type
_entity.pdbx_description
1 polymer ?
#
loop_
_entity_poly.entity_id
_entity_poly.type
_entity_poly.pdbx_seq_one_letter_code
_entity_poly.pdbx_strand_id
1 'polypeptide(L)'
;MLFPSLENPIKYIIYKKPLAIKIYILEEKMEKRKLLFSTISFAITVTFFMFISQKVFCAPPENLPIWRVQFKLRTANVKDAGTDDDIKVELNNKHTNWIDYARDDFERNDTFTYDLVLDNVKFLSNITQIKITKTGSDAWCLRSFELLVNGKTIYFQDFGSSGRWIGDGHPSVYTVDYATLRNNNYWKNYTLPSIPMLITRAEIESRIEAIIGNYIHGTPLYWGHLHGRGVEAWKKNGKTLHFDLDLALEVKYWFDPEVDIDFDLNISCTNGKIVLGTSNFDADVDWDWFTDIVTLSIVNLVSDKMAKKLTSSLQTFSYTNNTGLPICPNITVKDNGDIQFSF
;
A
#
# COMPACT_ATOMS: atom_id res chain seq x y z
N MET A 1 -55.16 36.50 -22.59
CA MET A 1 -55.21 36.71 -24.05
C MET A 1 -55.00 35.38 -24.74
N LEU A 2 -56.07 34.89 -25.37
CA LEU A 2 -56.18 34.04 -26.57
C LEU A 2 -55.10 32.98 -26.93
N PHE A 3 -55.54 31.72 -26.94
CA PHE A 3 -55.17 30.55 -27.77
C PHE A 3 -55.17 30.86 -29.30
N PRO A 4 -54.67 30.00 -30.26
CA PRO A 4 -54.80 28.52 -30.37
C PRO A 4 -53.53 27.76 -30.89
N SER A 5 -53.32 26.45 -30.65
CA SER A 5 -53.89 25.20 -31.23
C SER A 5 -53.61 24.98 -32.73
N LEU A 6 -53.08 23.80 -33.10
CA LEU A 6 -53.33 22.96 -34.31
C LEU A 6 -52.36 21.74 -34.28
N GLU A 7 -52.85 20.53 -34.02
CA GLU A 7 -53.15 19.42 -34.97
C GLU A 7 -51.93 18.51 -35.32
N ASN A 8 -51.79 17.28 -34.81
CA ASN A 8 -52.40 15.96 -35.15
C ASN A 8 -51.76 15.23 -36.39
N PRO A 9 -51.94 13.90 -36.58
CA PRO A 9 -50.84 12.93 -36.65
C PRO A 9 -50.76 12.14 -37.97
N ILE A 10 -49.69 11.36 -38.18
CA ILE A 10 -49.64 10.33 -39.23
C ILE A 10 -49.69 8.93 -38.61
N LYS A 11 -50.80 8.24 -38.89
CA LYS A 11 -51.01 6.80 -38.82
C LYS A 11 -50.29 6.11 -39.98
N TYR A 12 -49.67 4.96 -39.73
CA TYR A 12 -49.80 3.80 -40.63
C TYR A 12 -49.99 2.53 -39.80
N ILE A 13 -50.97 1.74 -40.24
CA ILE A 13 -51.42 0.44 -39.75
C ILE A 13 -51.09 -0.57 -40.87
N ILE A 14 -51.02 -1.87 -40.52
CA ILE A 14 -51.40 -3.08 -41.33
C ILE A 14 -50.23 -3.92 -41.91
N TYR A 15 -50.13 -5.27 -41.84
CA TYR A 15 -50.84 -6.43 -41.22
C TYR A 15 -49.93 -7.70 -41.34
N LYS A 16 -50.18 -8.73 -40.49
CA LYS A 16 -50.18 -10.22 -40.69
C LYS A 16 -49.20 -10.89 -41.68
N LYS A 17 -48.57 -12.05 -41.41
CA LYS A 17 -49.14 -13.41 -41.12
C LYS A 17 -47.99 -14.41 -40.74
N PRO A 18 -48.28 -15.57 -40.11
CA PRO A 18 -47.31 -16.59 -39.71
C PRO A 18 -47.19 -17.73 -40.76
N LEU A 19 -46.12 -18.53 -40.68
CA LEU A 19 -46.08 -19.84 -41.35
C LEU A 19 -45.45 -20.91 -40.46
N ALA A 20 -46.08 -22.07 -40.50
CA ALA A 20 -45.83 -23.23 -39.68
C ALA A 20 -45.35 -24.42 -40.55
N ILE A 21 -44.66 -25.36 -39.90
CA ILE A 21 -44.60 -26.81 -40.16
C ILE A 21 -43.82 -27.30 -41.40
N LYS A 22 -42.81 -28.16 -41.16
CA LYS A 22 -42.78 -29.54 -41.70
C LYS A 22 -41.79 -30.44 -40.95
N ILE A 23 -42.36 -31.39 -40.22
CA ILE A 23 -41.75 -32.64 -39.75
C ILE A 23 -41.77 -33.62 -40.93
N TYR A 24 -40.66 -34.32 -41.19
CA TYR A 24 -40.67 -35.59 -41.91
C TYR A 24 -39.90 -36.64 -41.11
N ILE A 25 -40.65 -37.69 -40.79
CA ILE A 25 -40.23 -39.00 -40.30
C ILE A 25 -39.59 -39.76 -41.46
N LEU A 26 -38.49 -40.48 -41.20
CA LEU A 26 -38.19 -41.74 -41.88
C LEU A 26 -37.55 -42.70 -40.86
N GLU A 27 -38.37 -43.67 -40.48
CA GLU A 27 -38.05 -44.88 -39.73
C GLU A 27 -37.31 -45.92 -40.59
N GLU A 28 -36.62 -46.81 -39.87
CA GLU A 28 -36.34 -48.21 -40.20
C GLU A 28 -35.38 -48.59 -41.35
N LYS A 29 -34.23 -49.16 -40.94
CA LYS A 29 -33.76 -50.45 -41.47
C LYS A 29 -32.97 -51.26 -40.43
N MET A 30 -33.73 -52.13 -39.75
CA MET A 30 -33.44 -53.53 -39.42
C MET A 30 -32.00 -53.97 -39.09
N GLU A 31 -31.78 -54.21 -37.80
CA GLU A 31 -31.50 -55.53 -37.22
C GLU A 31 -31.25 -56.71 -38.21
N LYS A 32 -30.07 -57.35 -38.12
CA LYS A 32 -29.92 -58.81 -37.81
C LYS A 32 -28.49 -59.35 -38.04
N ARG A 33 -28.09 -60.23 -37.12
CA ARG A 33 -26.96 -61.21 -37.08
C ARG A 33 -25.79 -60.76 -36.19
N LYS A 34 -25.82 -60.98 -34.87
CA LYS A 34 -25.63 -62.24 -34.11
C LYS A 34 -24.40 -63.08 -34.52
N LEU A 35 -23.43 -63.06 -33.59
CA LEU A 35 -22.66 -64.20 -33.03
C LEU A 35 -21.30 -64.58 -33.63
N LEU A 36 -20.35 -64.74 -32.68
CA LEU A 36 -18.99 -65.32 -32.71
C LEU A 36 -17.86 -64.48 -33.33
N PHE A 37 -16.99 -63.95 -32.47
CA PHE A 37 -15.55 -64.30 -32.34
C PHE A 37 -14.98 -63.38 -31.23
N SER A 38 -14.71 -63.94 -30.06
CA SER A 38 -13.34 -64.27 -29.63
C SER A 38 -12.56 -63.05 -29.13
N THR A 39 -12.51 -62.93 -27.80
CA THR A 39 -11.37 -62.45 -27.01
C THR A 39 -10.20 -61.85 -27.79
N ILE A 40 -10.16 -60.53 -27.88
CA ILE A 40 -8.90 -59.77 -27.98
C ILE A 40 -9.01 -58.58 -27.03
N SER A 41 -8.33 -58.72 -25.89
CA SER A 41 -7.86 -57.59 -25.10
C SER A 41 -7.11 -56.62 -26.01
N PHE A 42 -7.61 -55.40 -26.15
CA PHE A 42 -6.74 -54.27 -26.41
C PHE A 42 -7.16 -53.15 -25.48
N ALA A 43 -6.32 -52.94 -24.46
CA ALA A 43 -6.43 -51.86 -23.50
C ALA A 43 -6.39 -50.54 -24.26
N ILE A 44 -7.55 -49.88 -24.39
CA ILE A 44 -7.59 -48.45 -24.67
C ILE A 44 -7.37 -47.79 -23.32
N THR A 45 -6.11 -47.54 -22.99
CA THR A 45 -5.73 -46.61 -21.94
C THR A 45 -6.25 -45.24 -22.40
N VAL A 46 -7.45 -44.87 -21.95
CA VAL A 46 -7.91 -43.49 -22.03
C VAL A 46 -7.03 -42.73 -21.05
N THR A 47 -5.88 -42.27 -21.54
CA THR A 47 -5.07 -41.26 -20.86
C THR A 47 -5.91 -40.00 -20.87
N PHE A 48 -6.74 -39.85 -19.84
CA PHE A 48 -7.40 -38.60 -19.53
C PHE A 48 -6.27 -37.63 -19.21
N PHE A 49 -5.79 -36.93 -20.23
CA PHE A 49 -5.00 -35.72 -20.04
C PHE A 49 -5.90 -34.81 -19.22
N MET A 50 -5.68 -34.79 -17.91
CA MET A 50 -5.97 -33.61 -17.12
C MET A 50 -5.15 -32.50 -17.77
N PHE A 51 -5.75 -31.81 -18.74
CA PHE A 51 -5.41 -30.43 -19.01
C PHE A 51 -5.77 -29.71 -17.71
N ILE A 52 -4.82 -29.74 -16.77
CA ILE A 52 -4.71 -28.72 -15.75
C ILE A 52 -4.70 -27.43 -16.57
N SER A 53 -5.82 -26.71 -16.54
CA SER A 53 -5.88 -25.34 -16.97
C SER A 53 -4.85 -24.61 -16.12
N GLN A 54 -3.60 -24.58 -16.59
CA GLN A 54 -2.62 -23.64 -16.10
C GLN A 54 -3.29 -22.30 -16.36
N LYS A 55 -3.83 -21.68 -15.30
CA LYS A 55 -4.16 -20.26 -15.35
C LYS A 55 -2.87 -19.62 -15.80
N VAL A 56 -2.84 -19.18 -17.06
CA VAL A 56 -1.79 -18.31 -17.53
C VAL A 56 -1.97 -17.05 -16.70
N PHE A 57 -1.23 -16.98 -15.60
CA PHE A 57 -1.21 -15.79 -14.76
C PHE A 57 -0.51 -14.73 -15.61
N CYS A 58 -1.31 -13.93 -16.32
CA CYS A 58 -0.83 -12.69 -16.89
C CYS A 58 -0.24 -11.87 -15.73
N ALA A 59 0.91 -11.25 -15.98
CA ALA A 59 1.49 -10.29 -15.05
C ALA A 59 0.42 -9.27 -14.62
N PRO A 60 0.49 -8.73 -13.39
CA PRO A 60 -0.46 -7.74 -12.93
C PRO A 60 -0.45 -6.54 -13.89
N PRO A 61 -1.61 -5.92 -14.14
CA PRO A 61 -1.67 -4.79 -15.04
C PRO A 61 -0.87 -3.61 -14.48
N GLU A 62 -0.10 -2.95 -15.33
CA GLU A 62 0.83 -1.87 -14.94
C GLU A 62 0.11 -0.60 -14.44
N ASN A 63 -1.20 -0.46 -14.72
CA ASN A 63 -2.07 0.59 -14.19
C ASN A 63 -2.81 0.21 -12.90
N LEU A 64 -2.43 -0.90 -12.25
CA LEU A 64 -3.01 -1.32 -10.99
C LEU A 64 -2.76 -0.25 -9.90
N PRO A 65 -3.80 0.23 -9.21
CA PRO A 65 -3.68 1.31 -8.23
C PRO A 65 -3.02 0.86 -6.93
N ILE A 66 -2.18 1.73 -6.38
CA ILE A 66 -1.51 1.53 -5.10
C ILE A 66 -2.17 2.46 -4.07
N TRP A 67 -2.38 1.97 -2.84
CA TRP A 67 -2.83 2.75 -1.68
C TRP A 67 -1.98 2.51 -0.42
N ARG A 68 -1.06 1.54 -0.48
CA ARG A 68 -0.07 1.25 0.56
C ARG A 68 1.13 0.56 -0.07
N VAL A 69 2.33 0.96 0.30
CA VAL A 69 3.55 0.21 0.02
C VAL A 69 4.32 0.07 1.32
N GLN A 70 4.79 -1.13 1.58
CA GLN A 70 5.59 -1.43 2.75
C GLN A 70 6.86 -2.17 2.34
N PHE A 71 7.91 -1.97 3.11
CA PHE A 71 9.20 -2.60 2.93
C PHE A 71 9.55 -3.34 4.22
N LYS A 72 9.49 -4.67 4.15
CA LYS A 72 9.85 -5.50 5.29
C LYS A 72 11.30 -5.91 5.15
N LEU A 73 12.09 -5.58 6.16
CA LEU A 73 13.52 -5.84 6.23
C LEU A 73 13.79 -6.88 7.30
N ARG A 74 14.85 -7.66 7.09
CA ARG A 74 15.42 -8.52 8.11
C ARG A 74 16.92 -8.36 8.15
N THR A 75 17.45 -7.94 9.29
CA THR A 75 18.90 -7.95 9.53
C THR A 75 19.37 -9.37 9.81
N ALA A 76 20.57 -9.72 9.35
CA ALA A 76 21.17 -11.03 9.58
C ALA A 76 21.47 -11.27 11.06
N ASN A 77 21.51 -12.55 11.43
CA ASN A 77 21.92 -12.96 12.77
C ASN A 77 23.40 -13.36 12.80
N VAL A 78 24.26 -12.48 12.32
CA VAL A 78 25.73 -12.62 12.39
C VAL A 78 26.30 -11.51 13.27
N LYS A 79 27.54 -11.67 13.73
CA LYS A 79 28.20 -10.65 14.54
C LYS A 79 28.28 -9.34 13.74
N ASP A 80 28.04 -8.22 14.41
CA ASP A 80 28.16 -6.86 13.85
C ASP A 80 27.24 -6.63 12.63
N ALA A 81 26.08 -7.29 12.61
CA ALA A 81 25.14 -7.23 11.48
C ALA A 81 24.24 -5.99 11.46
N GLY A 82 24.03 -5.34 12.61
CA GLY A 82 23.19 -4.14 12.77
C GLY A 82 23.87 -2.87 12.26
N THR A 83 23.16 -1.75 12.32
CA THR A 83 23.66 -0.42 11.90
C THR A 83 22.89 0.67 12.62
N ASP A 84 23.58 1.71 13.07
CA ASP A 84 22.95 2.95 13.55
C ASP A 84 22.83 4.00 12.43
N ASP A 85 23.49 3.78 11.29
CA ASP A 85 23.43 4.75 10.19
C ASP A 85 22.12 4.65 9.37
N ASP A 86 21.80 5.75 8.70
CA ASP A 86 20.57 5.88 7.92
C ASP A 86 20.48 4.92 6.71
N ILE A 87 19.27 4.42 6.51
CA ILE A 87 18.88 3.63 5.35
C ILE A 87 17.80 4.36 4.56
N LYS A 88 17.94 4.37 3.23
CA LYS A 88 16.88 4.81 2.31
C LYS A 88 16.52 3.79 1.26
N VAL A 89 15.25 3.82 0.87
CA VAL A 89 14.65 2.96 -0.14
C VAL A 89 14.07 3.81 -1.28
N GLU A 90 14.43 3.46 -2.51
CA GLU A 90 13.92 4.11 -3.72
C GLU A 90 13.19 3.09 -4.60
N LEU A 91 11.98 3.44 -5.06
CA LEU A 91 11.16 2.60 -5.95
C LEU A 91 11.27 3.05 -7.43
N ASN A 92 11.78 4.26 -7.66
CA ASN A 92 12.13 4.84 -8.94
C ASN A 92 13.07 6.03 -8.71
N ASN A 93 13.56 6.66 -9.78
CA ASN A 93 14.52 7.77 -9.69
C ASN A 93 13.95 9.10 -9.15
N LYS A 94 12.65 9.14 -8.81
CA LYS A 94 11.93 10.32 -8.29
C LYS A 94 11.26 10.05 -6.94
N HIS A 95 11.55 8.91 -6.32
CA HIS A 95 10.94 8.48 -5.07
C HIS A 95 12.04 7.98 -4.15
N THR A 96 12.29 8.74 -3.09
CA THR A 96 13.26 8.42 -2.05
C THR A 96 12.53 8.45 -0.72
N ASN A 97 12.69 7.39 0.07
CA ASN A 97 12.20 7.29 1.43
C ASN A 97 13.35 6.97 2.36
N TRP A 98 13.60 7.85 3.33
CA TRP A 98 14.35 7.46 4.53
C TRP A 98 13.43 6.64 5.42
N ILE A 99 13.91 5.50 5.88
CA ILE A 99 13.16 4.61 6.75
C ILE A 99 13.73 4.74 8.16
N ASP A 100 12.99 5.43 9.00
CA ASP A 100 13.41 5.83 10.35
C ASP A 100 12.15 5.87 11.21
N TYR A 101 12.01 4.91 12.13
CA TYR A 101 10.87 4.80 13.04
C TYR A 101 11.31 5.14 14.47
N ALA A 102 10.37 5.45 15.35
CA ALA A 102 10.63 5.76 16.76
C ALA A 102 11.05 4.52 17.57
N ARG A 103 12.16 3.89 17.17
CA ARG A 103 12.69 2.65 17.72
C ARG A 103 14.16 2.49 17.35
N ASP A 104 14.80 1.54 18.00
CA ASP A 104 16.10 1.03 17.59
C ASP A 104 15.93 0.15 16.33
N ASP A 105 16.35 0.69 15.18
CA ASP A 105 16.12 0.14 13.85
C ASP A 105 17.32 -0.67 13.35
N PHE A 106 17.05 -1.64 12.48
CA PHE A 106 18.08 -2.44 11.79
C PHE A 106 18.97 -3.30 12.70
N GLU A 107 18.60 -3.47 13.96
CA GLU A 107 19.31 -4.30 14.93
C GLU A 107 19.55 -5.74 14.49
N ARG A 108 20.58 -6.37 15.06
CA ARG A 108 20.94 -7.76 14.72
C ARG A 108 19.75 -8.70 14.90
N ASN A 109 19.46 -9.51 13.88
CA ASN A 109 18.32 -10.44 13.83
C ASN A 109 16.94 -9.75 13.95
N ASP A 110 16.88 -8.43 13.80
CA ASP A 110 15.62 -7.70 13.76
C ASP A 110 14.85 -8.01 12.46
N THR A 111 13.52 -7.95 12.54
CA THR A 111 12.63 -8.00 11.39
C THR A 111 11.51 -7.01 11.58
N PHE A 112 11.47 -5.99 10.73
CA PHE A 112 10.49 -4.92 10.83
C PHE A 112 9.93 -4.54 9.47
N THR A 113 8.72 -3.98 9.47
CA THR A 113 8.00 -3.56 8.26
C THR A 113 7.77 -2.06 8.29
N TYR A 114 8.42 -1.36 7.38
CA TYR A 114 8.32 0.09 7.23
C TYR A 114 7.28 0.42 6.17
N ASP A 115 6.33 1.29 6.46
CA ASP A 115 5.54 1.93 5.40
C ASP A 115 6.44 2.89 4.59
N LEU A 116 6.16 3.04 3.30
CA LEU A 116 6.83 4.00 2.43
C LEU A 116 5.87 5.14 2.07
N VAL A 117 6.36 6.37 2.13
CA VAL A 117 5.69 7.56 1.63
C VAL A 117 5.54 7.47 0.12
N LEU A 118 4.30 7.53 -0.35
CA LEU A 118 3.94 7.20 -1.74
C LEU A 118 4.00 8.38 -2.71
N ASP A 119 4.86 9.36 -2.42
CA ASP A 119 5.07 10.52 -3.27
C ASP A 119 5.52 10.07 -4.67
N ASN A 120 4.69 10.33 -5.69
CA ASN A 120 4.90 9.90 -7.07
C ASN A 120 4.80 8.38 -7.33
N VAL A 121 4.23 7.59 -6.42
CA VAL A 121 3.98 6.14 -6.61
C VAL A 121 2.48 5.87 -6.48
N LYS A 122 1.76 5.93 -7.61
CA LYS A 122 0.28 5.76 -7.66
C LYS A 122 -0.13 4.43 -8.29
N PHE A 123 0.70 3.90 -9.17
CA PHE A 123 0.45 2.67 -9.92
C PHE A 123 1.66 1.75 -9.89
N LEU A 124 1.46 0.45 -10.15
CA LEU A 124 2.57 -0.52 -10.24
C LEU A 124 3.64 -0.12 -11.26
N SER A 125 3.25 0.50 -12.36
CA SER A 125 4.19 1.07 -13.36
C SER A 125 5.16 2.10 -12.81
N ASN A 126 4.85 2.75 -11.68
CA ASN A 126 5.75 3.72 -11.06
C ASN A 126 6.86 3.04 -10.26
N ILE A 127 6.74 1.76 -9.90
CA ILE A 127 7.79 1.02 -9.20
C ILE A 127 8.72 0.45 -10.25
N THR A 128 9.79 1.15 -10.63
CA THR A 128 10.70 0.71 -11.70
C THR A 128 11.94 0.00 -11.20
N GLN A 129 12.26 0.13 -9.91
CA GLN A 129 13.40 -0.50 -9.26
C GLN A 129 13.11 -0.70 -7.77
N ILE A 130 13.99 -1.44 -7.09
CA ILE A 130 14.14 -1.33 -5.64
C ILE A 130 15.60 -1.02 -5.42
N LYS A 131 15.90 0.15 -4.85
CA LYS A 131 17.27 0.53 -4.51
C LYS A 131 17.34 0.83 -3.03
N ILE A 132 18.19 0.08 -2.34
CA ILE A 132 18.48 0.23 -0.92
C ILE A 132 19.85 0.90 -0.83
N THR A 133 19.92 2.04 -0.17
CA THR A 133 21.17 2.77 0.06
C THR A 133 21.37 2.94 1.55
N LYS A 134 22.56 2.60 2.02
CA LYS A 134 23.03 2.91 3.36
C LYS A 134 24.00 4.09 3.30
N THR A 135 23.88 5.02 4.22
CA THR A 135 24.88 6.09 4.42
C THR A 135 25.65 5.85 5.71
N GLY A 136 26.63 6.70 6.02
CA GLY A 136 27.40 6.61 7.25
C GLY A 136 28.63 5.71 7.16
N SER A 137 29.04 5.16 8.31
CA SER A 137 30.40 4.68 8.56
C SER A 137 30.53 3.21 8.89
N ASP A 138 29.47 2.51 9.33
CA ASP A 138 29.52 1.08 9.62
C ASP A 138 29.02 0.22 8.43
N ALA A 139 28.99 -1.10 8.62
CA ALA A 139 28.42 -2.05 7.68
C ALA A 139 27.13 -2.64 8.24
N TRP A 140 26.15 -2.84 7.36
CA TRP A 140 24.89 -3.51 7.68
C TRP A 140 24.76 -4.82 6.91
N CYS A 141 24.37 -5.90 7.59
CA CYS A 141 24.19 -7.21 6.97
C CYS A 141 22.69 -7.53 6.77
N LEU A 142 22.19 -7.31 5.56
CA LEU A 142 20.80 -7.58 5.19
C LEU A 142 20.58 -9.08 4.91
N ARG A 143 19.71 -9.75 5.67
CA ARG A 143 19.34 -11.17 5.46
C ARG A 143 18.39 -11.34 4.28
N SER A 144 17.34 -10.52 4.25
CA SER A 144 16.26 -10.61 3.27
C SER A 144 15.41 -9.34 3.29
N PHE A 145 14.67 -9.09 2.22
CA PHE A 145 13.62 -8.07 2.21
C PHE A 145 12.40 -8.48 1.39
N GLU A 146 11.25 -7.93 1.75
CA GLU A 146 9.98 -8.06 1.03
C GLU A 146 9.43 -6.67 0.67
N LEU A 147 8.99 -6.50 -0.58
CA LEU A 147 8.13 -5.38 -0.97
C LEU A 147 6.68 -5.86 -0.90
N LEU A 148 5.87 -5.17 -0.10
CA LEU A 148 4.43 -5.39 -0.03
C LEU A 148 3.72 -4.22 -0.70
N VAL A 149 2.81 -4.53 -1.62
CA VAL A 149 1.91 -3.55 -2.22
C VAL A 149 0.50 -3.89 -1.79
N ASN A 150 -0.24 -2.89 -1.30
CA ASN A 150 -1.61 -3.03 -0.82
C ASN A 150 -1.78 -4.17 0.22
N GLY A 151 -0.75 -4.42 1.05
CA GLY A 151 -0.73 -5.46 2.07
C GLY A 151 -0.37 -6.87 1.57
N LYS A 152 0.05 -7.03 0.31
CA LYS A 152 0.46 -8.33 -0.26
C LYS A 152 1.87 -8.26 -0.84
N THR A 153 2.69 -9.26 -0.54
CA THR A 153 4.05 -9.40 -1.10
C THR A 153 4.01 -9.45 -2.62
N ILE A 154 4.72 -8.53 -3.26
CA ILE A 154 4.91 -8.46 -4.72
C ILE A 154 6.36 -8.78 -5.12
N TYR A 155 7.31 -8.66 -4.19
CA TYR A 155 8.70 -9.04 -4.40
C TYR A 155 9.31 -9.53 -3.10
N PHE A 156 10.16 -10.55 -3.18
CA PHE A 156 10.94 -11.07 -2.07
C PHE A 156 12.34 -11.42 -2.55
N GLN A 157 13.33 -11.07 -1.73
CA GLN A 157 14.73 -11.45 -1.91
C GLN A 157 15.27 -12.03 -0.61
N ASP A 158 15.85 -13.21 -0.70
CA ASP A 158 16.58 -13.85 0.39
C ASP A 158 18.08 -13.98 0.01
N PHE A 159 18.99 -13.62 0.91
CA PHE A 159 20.44 -13.66 0.68
C PHE A 159 21.15 -14.85 1.35
N GLY A 160 20.41 -15.79 1.93
CA GLY A 160 21.01 -16.89 2.69
C GLY A 160 21.59 -16.43 4.05
N SER A 161 22.03 -17.37 4.87
CA SER A 161 22.50 -17.10 6.25
C SER A 161 23.69 -16.15 6.31
N SER A 162 24.45 -16.03 5.22
CA SER A 162 25.56 -15.08 5.08
C SER A 162 25.08 -13.62 4.94
N GLY A 163 23.83 -13.41 4.55
CA GLY A 163 23.29 -12.08 4.26
C GLY A 163 24.00 -11.38 3.10
N ARG A 164 23.68 -10.09 2.95
CA ARG A 164 24.31 -9.15 2.03
C ARG A 164 24.81 -7.96 2.83
N TRP A 165 26.13 -7.81 2.93
CA TRP A 165 26.75 -6.64 3.52
C TRP A 165 26.63 -5.42 2.61
N ILE A 166 26.30 -4.27 3.21
CA ILE A 166 26.10 -2.97 2.59
C ILE A 166 26.79 -1.93 3.47
N GLY A 167 27.60 -1.03 2.90
CA GLY A 167 28.42 -0.08 3.69
C GLY A 167 29.79 -0.64 4.06
N ASP A 168 30.58 0.14 4.80
CA ASP A 168 31.98 -0.09 5.22
C ASP A 168 32.74 -1.24 4.52
N GLY A 169 33.58 -0.91 3.54
CA GLY A 169 34.34 -1.90 2.75
C GLY A 169 33.49 -2.71 1.74
N HIS A 170 32.17 -2.56 1.75
CA HIS A 170 31.23 -3.13 0.78
C HIS A 170 30.48 -2.04 -0.01
N PRO A 171 29.80 -2.39 -1.12
CA PRO A 171 28.96 -1.43 -1.83
C PRO A 171 27.86 -0.88 -0.92
N SER A 172 27.76 0.44 -0.77
CA SER A 172 26.72 1.12 0.02
C SER A 172 25.33 1.09 -0.63
N VAL A 173 25.20 0.46 -1.80
CA VAL A 173 23.96 0.41 -2.59
C VAL A 173 23.70 -1.02 -3.06
N TYR A 174 22.46 -1.46 -2.90
CA TYR A 174 21.93 -2.67 -3.53
C TYR A 174 20.73 -2.29 -4.41
N THR A 175 20.71 -2.77 -5.66
CA THR A 175 19.67 -2.43 -6.63
C THR A 175 19.08 -3.69 -7.26
N VAL A 176 17.75 -3.75 -7.30
CA VAL A 176 16.97 -4.64 -8.16
C VAL A 176 16.41 -3.81 -9.30
N ASP A 177 16.82 -4.12 -10.52
CA ASP A 177 16.35 -3.44 -11.72
C ASP A 177 14.93 -3.87 -12.15
N TYR A 178 14.36 -3.12 -13.09
CA TYR A 178 13.02 -3.37 -13.62
C TYR A 178 12.84 -4.81 -14.12
N ALA A 179 13.78 -5.33 -14.90
CA ALA A 179 13.68 -6.65 -15.51
C ALA A 179 13.67 -7.74 -14.43
N THR A 180 14.54 -7.62 -13.43
CA THR A 180 14.63 -8.54 -12.29
C THR A 180 13.36 -8.51 -11.45
N LEU A 181 12.81 -7.32 -11.16
CA LEU A 181 11.53 -7.17 -10.45
C LEU A 181 10.40 -7.92 -11.16
N ARG A 182 10.24 -7.69 -12.48
CA ARG A 182 9.13 -8.26 -13.26
C ARG A 182 9.30 -9.75 -13.53
N ASN A 183 10.53 -10.24 -13.52
CA ASN A 183 10.80 -11.66 -13.67
C ASN A 183 10.52 -12.47 -12.38
N ASN A 184 10.41 -11.81 -11.23
CA ASN A 184 10.15 -12.45 -9.94
C ASN A 184 8.77 -13.13 -9.90
N ASN A 185 8.70 -14.33 -9.31
CA ASN A 185 7.47 -15.12 -9.22
C ASN A 185 6.38 -14.44 -8.39
N TYR A 186 6.73 -13.69 -7.34
CA TYR A 186 5.75 -12.90 -6.57
C TYR A 186 5.11 -11.82 -7.42
N TRP A 187 5.89 -11.19 -8.31
CA TRP A 187 5.39 -10.15 -9.19
C TRP A 187 4.42 -10.72 -10.23
N LYS A 188 4.83 -11.78 -10.93
CA LYS A 188 4.01 -12.44 -11.96
C LYS A 188 2.69 -12.98 -11.45
N ASN A 189 2.68 -13.46 -10.21
CA ASN A 189 1.50 -14.06 -9.57
C ASN A 189 0.74 -13.07 -8.67
N TYR A 190 1.10 -11.78 -8.71
CA TYR A 190 0.44 -10.78 -7.90
C TYR A 190 -1.02 -10.59 -8.33
N THR A 191 -1.90 -10.55 -7.35
CA THR A 191 -3.32 -10.28 -7.55
C THR A 191 -3.72 -9.16 -6.60
N LEU A 192 -4.45 -8.18 -7.11
CA LEU A 192 -4.93 -7.06 -6.30
C LEU A 192 -5.77 -7.59 -5.12
N PRO A 193 -5.37 -7.33 -3.86
CA PRO A 193 -6.22 -7.64 -2.72
C PRO A 193 -7.47 -6.75 -2.70
N SER A 194 -8.49 -7.19 -1.98
CA SER A 194 -9.68 -6.36 -1.74
C SER A 194 -9.29 -5.07 -1.01
N ILE A 195 -9.99 -3.98 -1.33
CA ILE A 195 -9.83 -2.70 -0.62
C ILE A 195 -10.17 -2.95 0.87
N PRO A 196 -9.33 -2.47 1.81
CA PRO A 196 -9.52 -2.75 3.23
C PRO A 196 -10.77 -2.04 3.78
N MET A 197 -11.66 -2.80 4.43
CA MET A 197 -12.83 -2.25 5.15
C MET A 197 -12.50 -1.83 6.59
N LEU A 198 -11.26 -2.08 7.02
CA LEU A 198 -10.71 -1.72 8.32
C LEU A 198 -9.30 -1.21 8.09
N ILE A 199 -9.00 -0.03 8.61
CA ILE A 199 -7.62 0.42 8.80
C ILE A 199 -7.40 0.50 10.30
N THR A 200 -6.47 -0.32 10.81
CA THR A 200 -6.22 -0.39 12.25
C THR A 200 -5.49 0.86 12.73
N ARG A 201 -5.66 1.22 14.00
CA ARG A 201 -4.90 2.30 14.64
C ARG A 201 -3.40 2.19 14.37
N ALA A 202 -2.84 1.00 14.62
CA ALA A 202 -1.42 0.72 14.42
C ALA A 202 -0.95 0.88 12.96
N GLU A 203 -1.86 0.71 11.98
CA GLU A 203 -1.51 0.97 10.58
C GLU A 203 -1.43 2.47 10.31
N ILE A 204 -2.33 3.27 10.88
CA ILE A 204 -2.23 4.73 10.72
C ILE A 204 -1.01 5.26 11.46
N GLU A 205 -0.78 4.84 12.71
CA GLU A 205 0.41 5.22 13.49
C GLU A 205 1.69 4.91 12.69
N SER A 206 1.84 3.68 12.15
CA SER A 206 2.97 3.31 11.29
C SER A 206 3.10 4.14 10.01
N ARG A 207 1.99 4.49 9.34
CA ARG A 207 2.03 5.40 8.18
C ARG A 207 2.50 6.80 8.56
N ILE A 208 2.10 7.30 9.73
CA ILE A 208 2.54 8.59 10.24
C ILE A 208 4.03 8.53 10.62
N GLU A 209 4.49 7.48 11.31
CA GLU A 209 5.92 7.24 11.59
C GLU A 209 6.76 7.30 10.31
N ALA A 210 6.33 6.59 9.25
CA ALA A 210 7.02 6.64 7.96
C ALA A 210 7.09 8.05 7.34
N ILE A 211 6.02 8.85 7.48
CA ILE A 211 6.00 10.22 6.94
C ILE A 211 6.92 11.13 7.74
N ILE A 212 6.87 11.03 9.07
CA ILE A 212 7.64 11.86 9.99
C ILE A 212 9.12 11.50 9.94
N GLY A 213 9.49 10.23 10.07
CA GLY A 213 10.88 9.78 9.95
C GLY A 213 11.52 10.20 8.63
N ASN A 214 10.79 10.04 7.52
CA ASN A 214 11.27 10.53 6.24
C ASN A 214 11.40 12.06 6.16
N TYR A 215 10.59 12.81 6.90
CA TYR A 215 10.60 14.28 6.92
C TYR A 215 11.71 14.85 7.81
N ILE A 216 11.94 14.27 8.98
CA ILE A 216 12.91 14.77 9.97
C ILE A 216 14.36 14.45 9.59
N HIS A 217 14.58 13.46 8.71
CA HIS A 217 15.92 13.16 8.22
C HIS A 217 16.60 14.40 7.58
N GLY A 218 17.81 14.70 8.04
CA GLY A 218 18.58 15.88 7.60
C GLY A 218 18.12 17.20 8.23
N THR A 219 17.24 17.14 9.24
CA THR A 219 16.86 18.26 10.10
C THR A 219 17.44 18.03 11.51
N PRO A 220 17.44 19.05 12.38
CA PRO A 220 17.79 18.86 13.78
C PRO A 220 16.72 18.10 14.60
N LEU A 221 15.57 17.75 14.03
CA LEU A 221 14.57 16.95 14.72
C LEU A 221 14.92 15.47 14.63
N TYR A 222 14.65 14.75 15.71
CA TYR A 222 14.76 13.29 15.79
C TYR A 222 13.64 12.73 16.68
N TRP A 223 13.46 11.41 16.70
CA TRP A 223 12.45 10.78 17.55
C TRP A 223 12.74 11.01 19.03
N GLY A 224 11.73 11.46 19.78
CA GLY A 224 11.82 11.64 21.22
C GLY A 224 12.08 10.33 21.94
N HIS A 225 12.66 10.39 23.13
CA HIS A 225 13.09 9.21 23.88
C HIS A 225 12.64 9.22 25.35
N LEU A 226 12.00 10.30 25.81
CA LEU A 226 11.61 10.44 27.21
C LEU A 226 10.28 9.75 27.52
N HIS A 227 9.33 9.74 26.58
CA HIS A 227 7.96 9.31 26.84
C HIS A 227 7.38 8.44 25.72
N GLY A 228 6.55 7.48 26.11
CA GLY A 228 5.60 6.83 25.21
C GLY A 228 6.16 6.11 23.99
N ARG A 229 5.34 6.10 22.93
CA ARG A 229 5.66 5.65 21.58
C ARG A 229 5.68 6.91 20.74
N GLY A 230 6.66 7.09 19.84
CA GLY A 230 6.79 8.36 19.10
C GLY A 230 5.60 8.77 18.23
N VAL A 231 4.62 7.89 18.01
CA VAL A 231 3.32 8.25 17.45
C VAL A 231 2.19 7.57 18.22
N GLU A 232 1.29 8.37 18.75
CA GLU A 232 0.09 7.89 19.42
C GLU A 232 -1.17 8.44 18.78
N ALA A 233 -2.21 7.59 18.67
CA ALA A 233 -3.48 8.00 18.11
C ALA A 233 -4.66 7.57 18.98
N TRP A 234 -5.66 8.43 19.11
CA TRP A 234 -6.93 8.06 19.74
C TRP A 234 -8.12 8.72 19.07
N LYS A 235 -9.30 8.17 19.33
CA LYS A 235 -10.54 8.71 18.80
C LYS A 235 -10.83 10.08 19.43
N LYS A 236 -11.02 11.08 18.58
CA LYS A 236 -11.59 12.37 18.98
C LYS A 236 -13.11 12.39 18.82
N ASN A 237 -13.59 11.89 17.67
CA ASN A 237 -15.01 11.74 17.39
C ASN A 237 -15.24 10.66 16.31
N GLY A 238 -16.47 10.50 15.81
CA GLY A 238 -16.82 9.45 14.85
C GLY A 238 -16.10 9.49 13.49
N LYS A 239 -15.40 10.59 13.16
CA LYS A 239 -14.67 10.77 11.89
C LYS A 239 -13.29 11.41 12.04
N THR A 240 -12.81 11.56 13.28
CA THR A 240 -11.55 12.24 13.58
C THR A 240 -10.75 11.43 14.58
N LEU A 241 -9.48 11.21 14.24
CA LEU A 241 -8.44 10.76 15.16
C LEU A 241 -7.65 11.98 15.62
N HIS A 242 -7.25 11.99 16.89
CA HIS A 242 -6.23 12.88 17.40
C HIS A 242 -4.92 12.13 17.45
N PHE A 243 -3.83 12.83 17.14
CA PHE A 243 -2.46 12.33 17.13
C PHE A 243 -1.61 13.18 18.04
N ASP A 244 -0.70 12.49 18.71
CA ASP A 244 0.40 13.03 19.49
C ASP A 244 1.70 12.44 18.92
N LEU A 245 2.71 13.28 18.72
CA LEU A 245 4.03 12.89 18.22
C LEU A 245 5.11 13.37 19.19
N ASP A 246 5.88 12.43 19.72
CA ASP A 246 7.03 12.73 20.57
C ASP A 246 8.30 12.86 19.71
N LEU A 247 8.81 14.08 19.57
CA LEU A 247 10.09 14.38 18.92
C LEU A 247 11.05 15.03 19.91
N ALA A 248 12.31 15.14 19.52
CA ALA A 248 13.30 15.95 20.20
C ALA A 248 14.09 16.78 19.20
N LEU A 249 14.72 17.84 19.69
CA LEU A 249 15.51 18.76 18.88
C LEU A 249 16.98 18.71 19.29
N GLU A 250 17.86 18.36 18.34
CA GLU A 250 19.29 18.45 18.53
C GLU A 250 19.73 19.91 18.69
N VAL A 251 20.25 20.24 19.87
CA VAL A 251 20.82 21.57 20.16
C VAL A 251 22.31 21.44 20.40
N LYS A 252 23.07 21.91 19.43
CA LYS A 252 24.52 21.85 19.46
C LYS A 252 25.10 22.44 20.76
N TYR A 253 25.93 21.65 21.43
CA TYR A 253 26.59 21.97 22.70
C TYR A 253 25.66 22.12 23.91
N TRP A 254 24.45 21.60 23.84
CA TRP A 254 23.46 21.75 24.90
C TRP A 254 22.61 20.51 25.07
N PHE A 255 21.61 20.58 25.94
CA PHE A 255 20.60 19.53 26.09
C PHE A 255 19.58 19.65 24.94
N ASP A 256 19.01 18.52 24.56
CA ASP A 256 18.01 18.44 23.50
C ASP A 256 16.61 18.52 24.14
N PRO A 257 15.80 19.57 23.85
CA PRO A 257 14.44 19.65 24.36
C PRO A 257 13.51 18.69 23.61
N GLU A 258 12.47 18.20 24.29
CA GLU A 258 11.36 17.51 23.65
C GLU A 258 10.51 18.51 22.85
N VAL A 259 9.92 18.00 21.78
CA VAL A 259 9.05 18.72 20.85
C VAL A 259 7.82 17.85 20.64
N ASP A 260 6.73 18.25 21.27
CA ASP A 260 5.46 17.53 21.20
C ASP A 260 4.61 18.14 20.11
N ILE A 261 3.99 17.29 19.29
CA ILE A 261 3.18 17.74 18.16
C ILE A 261 1.83 17.05 18.17
N ASP A 262 0.81 17.86 18.43
CA ASP A 262 -0.58 17.44 18.38
C ASP A 262 -1.23 17.81 17.05
N PHE A 263 -2.03 16.91 16.49
CA PHE A 263 -2.91 17.25 15.37
C PHE A 263 -4.12 16.33 15.26
N ASP A 264 -5.13 16.79 14.54
CA ASP A 264 -6.29 15.98 14.19
C ASP A 264 -6.20 15.46 12.75
N LEU A 265 -6.49 14.18 12.56
CA LEU A 265 -6.73 13.57 11.26
C LEU A 265 -8.23 13.42 11.00
N ASN A 266 -8.76 14.20 10.06
CA ASN A 266 -10.14 14.14 9.62
C ASN A 266 -10.29 13.18 8.45
N ILE A 267 -11.25 12.28 8.56
CA ILE A 267 -11.53 11.26 7.55
C ILE A 267 -12.88 11.58 6.90
N SER A 268 -12.85 11.77 5.58
CA SER A 268 -14.04 12.08 4.79
C SER A 268 -14.07 11.26 3.50
N CYS A 269 -15.21 11.30 2.80
CA CYS A 269 -15.32 10.72 1.47
C CYS A 269 -16.05 11.67 0.53
N THR A 270 -15.46 11.87 -0.65
CA THR A 270 -16.02 12.71 -1.72
C THR A 270 -15.92 11.95 -3.03
N ASN A 271 -17.05 11.75 -3.73
CA ASN A 271 -17.10 11.00 -4.99
C ASN A 271 -16.42 9.62 -4.91
N GLY A 272 -16.72 8.85 -3.86
CA GLY A 272 -16.15 7.54 -3.59
C GLY A 272 -14.68 7.53 -3.19
N LYS A 273 -14.01 8.69 -3.16
CA LYS A 273 -12.62 8.82 -2.77
C LYS A 273 -12.52 9.16 -1.27
N ILE A 274 -11.84 8.32 -0.51
CA ILE A 274 -11.47 8.62 0.88
C ILE A 274 -10.43 9.73 0.87
N VAL A 275 -10.70 10.79 1.64
CA VAL A 275 -9.82 11.94 1.81
C VAL A 275 -9.44 12.03 3.28
N LEU A 276 -8.13 12.03 3.52
CA LEU A 276 -7.51 12.24 4.81
C LEU A 276 -6.97 13.66 4.84
N GLY A 277 -7.36 14.47 5.83
CA GLY A 277 -6.90 15.84 5.97
C GLY A 277 -6.51 16.14 7.40
N THR A 278 -5.45 16.92 7.61
CA THR A 278 -5.00 17.32 8.94
C THR A 278 -5.59 18.67 9.36
N SER A 279 -5.80 18.88 10.65
CA SER A 279 -6.23 20.15 11.24
C SER A 279 -5.77 20.27 12.69
N ASN A 280 -5.98 21.44 13.32
CA ASN A 280 -5.68 21.66 14.74
C ASN A 280 -4.24 21.25 15.11
N PHE A 281 -3.30 21.67 14.26
CA PHE A 281 -1.89 21.41 14.50
C PHE A 281 -1.39 22.33 15.59
N ASP A 282 -0.80 21.76 16.63
CA ASP A 282 -0.14 22.45 17.72
C ASP A 282 1.24 21.84 17.91
N ALA A 283 2.22 22.66 18.26
CA ALA A 283 3.56 22.18 18.56
C ALA A 283 4.04 22.90 19.81
N ASP A 284 4.42 22.12 20.82
CA ASP A 284 5.00 22.62 22.05
C ASP A 284 6.47 22.20 22.14
N VAL A 285 7.25 22.99 22.85
CA VAL A 285 8.63 22.68 23.20
C VAL A 285 8.75 22.88 24.69
N ASP A 286 8.77 21.78 25.43
CA ASP A 286 8.83 21.79 26.89
C ASP A 286 10.14 22.46 27.36
N TRP A 287 10.10 23.75 27.75
CA TRP A 287 11.22 24.41 28.46
C TRP A 287 10.94 25.79 29.11
N ASP A 288 11.54 26.06 30.27
CA ASP A 288 11.21 27.20 31.16
C ASP A 288 11.81 28.59 30.82
N TRP A 289 12.87 28.70 30.00
CA TRP A 289 13.58 30.01 29.88
C TRP A 289 14.09 30.42 28.48
N PHE A 290 13.93 29.60 27.44
CA PHE A 290 14.40 29.89 26.07
C PHE A 290 13.27 30.02 25.04
N THR A 291 12.03 30.13 25.51
CA THR A 291 10.77 29.96 24.75
C THR A 291 10.56 30.95 23.62
N ASP A 292 11.11 32.16 23.68
CA ASP A 292 10.59 33.20 22.78
C ASP A 292 11.19 33.19 21.37
N ILE A 293 12.47 32.83 21.20
CA ILE A 293 13.15 32.94 19.88
C ILE A 293 13.21 31.60 19.16
N VAL A 294 13.55 30.53 19.88
CA VAL A 294 13.68 29.19 19.31
C VAL A 294 12.31 28.56 19.10
N THR A 295 11.41 28.64 20.08
CA THR A 295 10.07 28.06 19.97
C THR A 295 9.26 28.74 18.86
N LEU A 296 9.26 30.07 18.74
CA LEU A 296 8.54 30.73 17.64
C LEU A 296 9.08 30.36 16.25
N SER A 297 10.39 30.20 16.09
CA SER A 297 10.98 29.83 14.80
C SER A 297 10.72 28.37 14.46
N ILE A 298 10.75 27.49 15.46
CA ILE A 298 10.54 26.04 15.31
C ILE A 298 9.06 25.74 15.13
N VAL A 299 8.17 26.24 15.99
CA VAL A 299 6.72 26.02 15.90
C VAL A 299 6.19 26.45 14.54
N ASN A 300 6.61 27.62 14.01
CA ASN A 300 6.18 28.06 12.67
C ASN A 300 6.78 27.21 11.54
N LEU A 301 8.02 26.72 11.69
CA LEU A 301 8.67 25.89 10.67
C LEU A 301 8.12 24.47 10.66
N VAL A 302 7.83 23.91 11.84
CA VAL A 302 7.32 22.56 12.06
C VAL A 302 5.85 22.51 11.67
N SER A 303 5.00 23.38 12.22
CA SER A 303 3.55 23.30 12.00
C SER A 303 3.13 23.40 10.54
N ASP A 304 3.56 24.44 9.84
CA ASP A 304 3.14 24.66 8.46
C ASP A 304 3.70 23.65 7.47
N LYS A 305 4.97 23.25 7.63
CA LYS A 305 5.62 22.32 6.70
C LYS A 305 5.23 20.89 6.97
N MET A 306 5.18 20.48 8.23
CA MET A 306 4.78 19.13 8.63
C MET A 306 3.32 18.89 8.32
N ALA A 307 2.41 19.82 8.62
CA ALA A 307 0.99 19.68 8.26
C ALA A 307 0.80 19.53 6.73
N LYS A 308 1.52 20.33 5.93
CA LYS A 308 1.51 20.19 4.46
C LYS A 308 2.08 18.85 4.01
N LYS A 309 3.17 18.37 4.63
CA LYS A 309 3.80 17.09 4.30
C LYS A 309 2.88 15.92 4.66
N LEU A 310 2.27 15.90 5.84
CA LEU A 310 1.30 14.90 6.28
C LEU A 310 0.12 14.85 5.30
N THR A 311 -0.50 15.99 5.01
CA THR A 311 -1.65 16.05 4.10
C THR A 311 -1.30 15.60 2.68
N SER A 312 -0.11 15.95 2.16
CA SER A 312 0.29 15.56 0.79
C SER A 312 0.74 14.10 0.67
N SER A 313 1.31 13.54 1.73
CA SER A 313 1.88 12.18 1.78
C SER A 313 0.83 11.11 2.06
N LEU A 314 -0.25 11.46 2.77
CA LEU A 314 -1.36 10.54 3.04
C LEU A 314 -2.13 10.25 1.76
N GLN A 315 -1.88 9.07 1.19
CA GLN A 315 -2.56 8.66 -0.03
C GLN A 315 -4.05 8.45 0.18
N THR A 316 -4.78 8.75 -0.90
CA THR A 316 -6.23 8.59 -0.99
C THR A 316 -6.53 7.36 -1.83
N PHE A 317 -7.61 6.65 -1.51
CA PHE A 317 -8.08 5.50 -2.28
C PHE A 317 -9.58 5.62 -2.53
N SER A 318 -10.06 4.90 -3.54
CA SER A 318 -11.44 5.05 -4.03
C SER A 318 -12.22 3.75 -3.91
N TYR A 319 -13.44 3.84 -3.43
CA TYR A 319 -14.43 2.78 -3.44
C TYR A 319 -15.36 2.93 -4.63
N THR A 320 -15.64 1.82 -5.29
CA THR A 320 -16.62 1.71 -6.37
C THR A 320 -17.61 0.58 -6.07
N ASN A 321 -18.84 0.72 -6.55
CA ASN A 321 -19.84 -0.32 -6.46
C ASN A 321 -19.60 -1.41 -7.54
N ASN A 322 -20.48 -2.41 -7.59
CA ASN A 322 -20.39 -3.51 -8.57
C ASN A 322 -20.49 -3.08 -10.04
N THR A 323 -20.93 -1.85 -10.33
CA THR A 323 -20.99 -1.26 -11.67
C THR A 323 -19.83 -0.30 -11.94
N GLY A 324 -18.84 -0.22 -11.04
CA GLY A 324 -17.70 0.69 -11.15
C GLY A 324 -18.01 2.16 -10.83
N LEU A 325 -19.21 2.47 -10.34
CA LEU A 325 -19.57 3.84 -9.97
C LEU A 325 -18.99 4.18 -8.59
N PRO A 326 -18.44 5.39 -8.38
CA PRO A 326 -17.91 5.78 -7.09
C PRO A 326 -18.98 5.78 -6.00
N ILE A 327 -18.66 5.22 -4.83
CA ILE A 327 -19.56 5.14 -3.68
C ILE A 327 -18.81 5.46 -2.40
N CYS A 328 -19.40 6.29 -1.54
CA CYS A 328 -18.81 6.59 -0.24
C CYS A 328 -19.33 5.62 0.82
N PRO A 329 -18.45 4.86 1.48
CA PRO A 329 -18.85 4.07 2.65
C PRO A 329 -19.22 5.01 3.80
N ASN A 330 -20.00 4.49 4.74
CA ASN A 330 -20.06 5.04 6.09
C ASN A 330 -18.69 4.86 6.75
N ILE A 331 -18.19 5.93 7.37
CA ILE A 331 -16.89 5.99 8.03
C ILE A 331 -17.14 6.10 9.53
N THR A 332 -16.47 5.25 10.31
CA THR A 332 -16.55 5.28 11.77
C THR A 332 -15.18 5.07 12.37
N VAL A 333 -14.74 6.03 13.18
CA VAL A 333 -13.59 5.85 14.08
C VAL A 333 -14.08 5.18 15.37
N LYS A 334 -13.51 4.01 15.65
CA LYS A 334 -13.78 3.22 16.86
C LYS A 334 -13.00 3.74 18.05
N ASP A 335 -13.42 3.36 19.25
CA ASP A 335 -12.80 3.83 20.50
C ASP A 335 -11.34 3.37 20.65
N ASN A 336 -10.96 2.27 19.98
CA ASN A 336 -9.57 1.79 19.91
C ASN A 336 -8.73 2.50 18.82
N GLY A 337 -9.26 3.53 18.16
CA GLY A 337 -8.60 4.27 17.09
C GLY A 337 -8.70 3.64 15.69
N ASP A 338 -9.35 2.48 15.54
CA ASP A 338 -9.52 1.87 14.23
C ASP A 338 -10.52 2.66 13.36
N ILE A 339 -10.25 2.73 12.06
CA ILE A 339 -11.15 3.31 11.06
C ILE A 339 -11.89 2.16 10.36
N GLN A 340 -13.21 2.08 10.57
CA GLN A 340 -14.07 1.13 9.90
C GLN A 340 -14.85 1.80 8.76
N PHE A 341 -14.93 1.08 7.65
CA PHE A 341 -15.77 1.39 6.50
C PHE A 341 -16.93 0.38 6.42
N SER A 342 -18.13 0.83 6.05
CA SER A 342 -19.29 -0.05 5.82
C SER A 342 -20.20 0.52 4.73
N PHE A 343 -20.83 -0.35 3.92
CA PHE A 343 -21.80 0.02 2.90
C PHE A 343 -23.23 -0.29 3.32
#